data_AF-A0A0L8G638-F1
#
_entry.id   AF-A0A0L8G638-F1
#
_cell.length_a   1.000
_cell.length_b   1.000
_cell.length_c   1.000
_cell.angle_alpha   90.00
_cell.angle_beta   90.00
_cell.angle_gamma   90.00
#
_symmetry.space_group_name_H-M   'P 1'
#
loop_
_entity.id
_entity.type
_entity.pdbx_description
1 polymer ?
#
loop_
_entity_poly.entity_id
_entity_poly.type
_entity_poly.pdbx_seq_one_letter_code
_entity_poly.pdbx_strand_id
1 'polypeptide(L)'
;IKQLDDSAIEVLTVPELKKYLRLYGQYVTGRKADLIERHVHSIEYHDVSESCSHCIVRCLVIPSIPTSNQKKNPDHRVWVIMSNVTGNVHSADCNC
;
A
#
# COMPACT_ATOMS: atom_id res chain seq x y z
N ILE A 1 -14.52 -4.92 6.73
CA ILE A 1 -13.74 -3.97 7.55
C ILE A 1 -13.94 -2.59 6.93
N LYS A 2 -14.56 -1.63 7.61
CA LYS A 2 -14.78 -0.28 7.05
C LYS A 2 -13.47 0.51 7.15
N GLN A 3 -12.86 0.86 6.02
CA GLN A 3 -11.79 1.85 5.99
C GLN A 3 -12.40 3.24 6.24
N LEU A 4 -11.68 4.12 6.95
CA LEU A 4 -12.05 5.53 7.04
C LEU A 4 -12.01 6.17 5.65
N ASP A 5 -13.05 6.94 5.32
CA ASP A 5 -13.12 7.73 4.09
C ASP A 5 -11.98 8.76 4.08
N ASP A 6 -11.43 9.08 2.90
CA ASP A 6 -10.25 9.95 2.76
C ASP A 6 -10.45 11.32 3.43
N SER A 7 -11.66 11.87 3.36
CA SER A 7 -12.04 13.12 4.02
C SER A 7 -12.04 13.06 5.56
N ALA A 8 -12.17 11.86 6.16
CA ALA A 8 -12.06 11.69 7.61
C ALA A 8 -10.61 11.55 8.07
N ILE A 9 -9.71 11.06 7.20
CA ILE A 9 -8.27 10.87 7.49
C ILE A 9 -7.55 12.22 7.61
N GLU A 10 -7.90 13.21 6.77
CA GLU A 10 -7.27 14.55 6.80
C GLU A 10 -7.50 15.29 8.13
N VAL A 11 -8.65 15.05 8.77
CA VAL A 11 -9.08 15.71 10.01
C VAL A 11 -8.39 15.14 11.24
N LEU A 12 -7.84 13.92 11.16
CA LEU A 12 -7.15 13.28 12.28
C LEU A 12 -5.85 14.00 12.62
N THR A 13 -5.53 14.03 13.91
CA THR A 13 -4.21 14.46 14.38
C THR A 13 -3.17 13.37 14.12
N VAL A 14 -1.88 13.73 14.11
CA VAL A 14 -0.78 12.78 13.89
C VAL A 14 -0.82 11.58 14.86
N PRO A 15 -1.07 11.75 16.17
CA PRO A 15 -1.21 10.61 17.09
C PRO A 15 -2.38 9.68 16.74
N GLU A 16 -3.53 10.23 16.33
CA GLU A 16 -4.72 9.47 15.97
C GLU A 16 -4.51 8.69 14.66
N LEU A 17 -3.90 9.33 13.66
CA LEU A 17 -3.45 8.68 12.42
C LEU A 17 -2.53 7.51 12.73
N LYS A 18 -1.50 7.68 13.56
CA LYS A 18 -0.59 6.58 13.92
C LYS A 18 -1.29 5.46 14.67
N LYS A 19 -2.26 5.76 15.54
CA LYS A 19 -3.03 4.74 16.25
C LYS A 19 -3.90 3.92 15.29
N TYR A 20 -4.59 4.61 14.37
CA TYR A 20 -5.40 3.98 13.33
C TYR A 20 -4.54 3.12 12.41
N LEU A 21 -3.47 3.66 11.85
CA LEU A 21 -2.57 2.95 10.95
C LEU A 21 -1.95 1.71 11.62
N ARG A 22 -1.53 1.80 12.90
CA ARG A 22 -1.08 0.63 13.68
C ARG A 22 -2.13 -0.46 13.81
N LEU A 23 -3.40 -0.11 14.01
CA LEU A 23 -4.50 -1.08 14.14
C LEU A 23 -4.64 -1.93 12.87
N TYR A 24 -4.31 -1.35 11.71
CA TYR A 24 -4.36 -2.01 10.42
C TYR A 24 -3.00 -2.50 9.91
N GLY A 25 -1.96 -2.51 10.76
CA GLY A 25 -0.62 -2.97 10.40
C GLY A 25 0.10 -2.06 9.39
N GLN A 26 -0.33 -0.81 9.26
CA GLN A 26 0.25 0.18 8.36
C GLN A 26 1.37 0.99 9.05
N TYR A 27 2.26 1.55 8.22
CA TYR A 27 3.38 2.41 8.56
C TYR A 27 2.93 3.64 9.34
N VAL A 28 3.74 4.03 10.33
CA VAL A 28 3.41 5.11 11.29
C VAL A 28 4.54 6.09 11.52
N THR A 29 5.46 6.16 10.59
CA THR A 29 6.63 7.04 10.63
C THR A 29 6.56 8.07 9.50
N GLY A 30 7.29 9.17 9.62
CA GLY A 30 7.17 10.32 8.72
C GLY A 30 6.30 11.45 9.28
N ARG A 31 6.10 12.47 8.44
CA ARG A 31 5.27 13.66 8.65
C ARG A 31 3.80 13.31 8.44
N LYS A 32 2.89 14.22 8.82
CA LYS A 32 1.45 14.02 8.65
C LYS A 32 1.09 13.65 7.19
N ALA A 33 1.70 14.31 6.22
CA ALA A 33 1.51 14.00 4.79
C ALA A 33 1.89 12.56 4.44
N ASP A 34 3.04 12.08 4.93
CA ASP A 34 3.52 10.71 4.70
C ASP A 34 2.62 9.64 5.35
N LEU A 35 1.84 10.01 6.37
CA LEU A 35 0.85 9.13 7.01
C LEU A 35 -0.51 9.15 6.29
N ILE A 36 -0.80 10.23 5.55
CA ILE A 36 -2.03 10.39 4.74
C ILE A 36 -1.84 9.73 3.37
N GLU A 37 -0.66 9.89 2.75
CA GLU A 37 -0.29 9.19 1.53
C GLU A 37 -0.12 7.69 1.82
N ARG A 38 -1.12 6.91 1.39
CA ARG A 38 -1.16 5.45 1.50
C ARG A 38 0.07 4.84 0.80
N HIS A 39 0.64 3.74 1.33
CA HIS A 39 1.98 3.21 1.01
C HIS A 39 2.24 2.70 -0.41
N VAL A 40 1.29 2.92 -1.31
CA VAL A 40 1.42 2.53 -2.71
C VAL A 40 1.85 3.78 -3.46
N HIS A 41 3.15 3.86 -3.76
CA HIS A 41 3.74 5.02 -4.43
C HIS A 41 3.25 5.14 -5.89
N SER A 42 3.08 3.99 -6.55
CA SER A 42 2.46 3.89 -7.87
C SER A 42 2.02 2.46 -8.17
N ILE A 43 0.96 2.32 -8.97
CA ILE A 43 0.51 1.04 -9.52
C ILE A 43 0.73 1.11 -11.03
N GLU A 44 1.63 0.28 -11.55
CA GLU A 44 1.79 0.08 -12.99
C GLU A 44 0.83 -1.03 -13.43
N TYR A 45 -0.19 -0.65 -14.21
CA TYR A 45 -1.17 -1.57 -14.79
C TYR A 45 -0.48 -2.56 -15.73
N HIS A 46 -0.85 -3.83 -15.63
CA HIS A 46 -0.48 -4.86 -16.60
C HIS A 46 -1.72 -5.66 -17.02
N ASP A 47 -1.66 -6.22 -18.23
CA ASP A 47 -2.77 -6.79 -19.01
C ASP A 47 -3.85 -7.49 -18.16
N VAL A 48 -5.06 -6.95 -18.20
CA VAL A 48 -6.26 -7.59 -17.65
C VAL A 48 -6.91 -8.34 -18.80
N SER A 49 -6.72 -9.65 -18.83
CA SER A 49 -7.53 -10.48 -19.71
C SER A 49 -8.99 -10.34 -19.27
N GLU A 50 -9.87 -9.90 -20.17
CA GLU A 50 -11.33 -9.85 -19.93
C GLU A 50 -11.92 -11.23 -19.63
N SER A 51 -11.21 -12.30 -20.02
CA SER A 51 -11.57 -13.68 -19.69
C SER A 51 -11.04 -14.17 -18.34
N CYS A 52 -10.23 -13.37 -17.64
CA CYS A 52 -9.66 -13.73 -16.35
C CYS A 52 -10.37 -13.02 -15.19
N SER A 53 -10.70 -13.79 -14.15
CA SER A 53 -11.23 -13.29 -12.88
C SER A 53 -10.19 -12.56 -12.02
N HIS A 54 -8.93 -12.52 -12.46
CA HIS A 54 -7.79 -11.96 -11.75
C HIS A 54 -6.98 -11.05 -12.69
N CYS A 55 -6.48 -9.95 -12.14
CA CYS A 55 -5.51 -9.09 -12.78
C CYS A 55 -4.17 -9.17 -12.05
N ILE A 56 -3.09 -9.01 -12.81
CA ILE A 56 -1.72 -8.98 -12.32
C ILE A 56 -1.24 -7.55 -12.48
N VAL A 57 -0.83 -6.91 -11.39
CA VAL A 57 -0.31 -5.54 -11.43
C VAL A 57 1.08 -5.49 -10.85
N ARG A 58 1.88 -4.53 -11.31
CA ARG A 58 3.22 -4.30 -10.77
C ARG A 58 3.19 -3.07 -9.88
N CYS A 59 3.53 -3.25 -8.61
CA CYS A 59 3.52 -2.18 -7.62
C CYS A 59 4.93 -1.84 -7.18
N LEU A 60 5.23 -0.56 -6.99
CA LEU A 60 6.41 -0.11 -6.25
C LEU A 60 6.01 0.02 -4.77
N VAL A 61 6.62 -0.81 -3.91
CA VAL A 61 6.26 -0.96 -2.50
C VAL A 61 7.37 -0.47 -1.60
N ILE A 62 6.99 0.27 -0.56
CA ILE A 62 7.89 0.71 0.51
C ILE A 62 8.08 -0.44 1.50
N PRO A 63 9.32 -0.81 1.87
CA PRO A 63 9.56 -1.89 2.83
C PRO A 63 8.90 -1.65 4.18
N SER A 64 8.35 -2.72 4.77
CA SER A 64 7.70 -2.68 6.09
C SER A 64 8.64 -2.35 7.24
N ILE A 65 9.94 -2.63 7.07
CA ILE A 65 10.99 -2.29 8.05
C ILE A 65 11.63 -0.96 7.65
N PRO A 66 11.32 0.15 8.36
CA PRO A 66 11.93 1.43 8.09
C PRO A 66 13.45 1.38 8.30
N THR A 67 14.17 1.99 7.36
CA THR A 67 15.60 2.27 7.47
C THR A 67 15.79 3.77 7.32
N SER A 68 16.67 4.37 8.12
CA SER A 68 17.11 5.76 7.91
C SER A 68 17.90 5.93 6.60
N ASN A 69 18.35 4.82 6.01
CA ASN A 69 19.12 4.79 4.78
C ASN A 69 18.36 4.02 3.70
N GLN A 70 17.66 4.74 2.82
CA GLN A 70 16.94 4.16 1.67
C GLN A 70 17.83 3.30 0.76
N LYS A 71 19.15 3.53 0.71
CA LYS A 71 20.05 2.66 -0.08
C LYS A 71 20.17 1.25 0.50
N LYS A 72 19.92 1.08 1.81
CA LYS A 72 19.99 -0.23 2.47
C LYS A 72 18.71 -1.04 2.36
N ASN A 73 17.57 -0.38 2.21
CA ASN A 73 16.28 -1.02 2.01
C ASN A 73 15.43 -0.14 1.08
N PRO A 74 15.73 -0.18 -0.23
CA PRO A 74 15.03 0.63 -1.21
C PRO A 74 13.61 0.12 -1.44
N ASP A 75 12.79 0.98 -2.02
CA ASP A 75 11.49 0.57 -2.55
C ASP A 75 11.71 -0.53 -3.59
N HIS A 76 10.86 -1.55 -3.55
CA HIS A 76 11.00 -2.73 -4.39
C HIS A 76 9.72 -3.00 -5.16
N ARG A 77 9.88 -3.60 -6.35
CA ARG A 77 8.77 -3.93 -7.23
C ARG A 77 8.21 -5.31 -6.87
N VAL A 78 6.90 -5.37 -6.68
CA VAL A 78 6.16 -6.58 -6.32
C VAL A 78 5.10 -6.83 -7.38
N TRP A 79 4.91 -8.10 -7.73
CA TRP A 79 3.78 -8.54 -8.54
C TRP A 79 2.60 -8.84 -7.62
N VAL A 80 1.48 -8.17 -7.85
CA VAL A 80 0.27 -8.34 -7.05
C VAL A 80 -0.80 -8.99 -7.92
N ILE A 81 -1.34 -10.11 -7.44
CA ILE A 81 -2.49 -10.77 -8.05
C ILE A 81 -3.72 -10.33 -7.28
N MET A 82 -4.68 -9.71 -7.96
CA MET A 82 -5.93 -9.27 -7.35
C MET A 82 -7.14 -9.69 -8.18
N SER A 83 -8.28 -9.87 -7.52
CA SER A 83 -9.54 -10.16 -8.20
C SER A 83 -9.93 -8.97 -9.09
N ASN A 84 -10.15 -9.23 -10.37
CA ASN A 84 -10.62 -8.22 -11.32
C ASN A 84 -12.04 -7.72 -10.95
N VAL A 85 -12.83 -8.55 -10.25
CA VAL A 85 -14.21 -8.23 -9.87
C VAL A 85 -14.28 -7.42 -8.58
N THR A 86 -13.47 -7.77 -7.58
CA THR A 86 -13.58 -7.20 -6.22
C THR A 86 -12.43 -6.28 -5.82
N GLY A 87 -11.31 -6.30 -6.54
CA GLY A 87 -10.07 -5.62 -6.17
C GLY A 87 -9.34 -6.26 -4.98
N ASN A 88 -9.82 -7.40 -4.45
CA ASN A 88 -9.16 -8.08 -3.33
C ASN A 88 -7.81 -8.67 -3.77
N VAL A 89 -6.77 -8.43 -2.97
CA VAL A 89 -5.43 -8.99 -3.19
C VAL A 89 -5.41 -10.44 -2.73
N HIS A 90 -4.96 -11.34 -3.61
CA HIS A 90 -4.81 -12.77 -3.35
C HIS A 90 -3.35 -13.17 -3.12
N SER A 91 -2.41 -12.56 -3.85
CA SER A 91 -0.97 -12.79 -3.67
C SER A 91 -0.18 -11.50 -3.91
N ALA A 92 1.00 -11.41 -3.30
CA ALA A 92 1.99 -10.38 -3.52
C ALA A 92 3.38 -11.02 -3.50
N ASP A 93 3.98 -11.20 -4.67
CA ASP A 93 5.25 -11.89 -4.85
C ASP A 93 6.37 -10.89 -5.19
N CYS A 94 7.43 -10.92 -4.38
CA CYS A 94 8.65 -10.16 -4.61
C CYS A 94 9.67 -11.06 -5.32
N ASN A 95 10.39 -10.52 -6.32
CA ASN A 95 11.55 -11.19 -6.92
C ASN A 95 12.87 -10.87 -6.18
N CYS A 96 12.76 -10.41 -4.94
CA CYS A 96 13.88 -10.33 -4.01
C CYS A 96 14.17 -11.74 -3.45
#